data_AF-A0A423GHE7-F1
#
_entry.id   AF-A0A423GHE7-F1
#
_cell.length_a   1.000
_cell.length_b   1.000
_cell.length_c   1.000
_cell.angle_alpha   90.00
_cell.angle_beta   90.00
_cell.angle_gamma   90.00
#
_symmetry.space_group_name_H-M   'P 1'
#
loop_
_entity.id
_entity.type
_entity.pdbx_description
1 polymer ?
#
loop_
_entity_poly.entity_id
_entity_poly.type
_entity_poly.pdbx_seq_one_letter_code
_entity_poly.pdbx_strand_id
1 'polypeptide(L)'
;MTTTFEKPTLKDFPAASASGEATVSLSKAGKALTVQIPDSDISPYSSVHLTLGAASKPPEWTGNLEPMMVNKTPETHPDDFEVAELRKGVTLTVPGDTLKAFSGRLVELRYTFTYESGGADTSKPLNVRFKA
;
A
#
# COMPACT_ATOMS: atom_id res chain seq x y z
N MET A 1 -3.52 -22.92 -1.66
CA MET A 1 -4.44 -21.86 -2.14
C MET A 1 -3.60 -20.61 -2.29
N THR A 2 -3.58 -19.98 -3.47
CA THR A 2 -2.80 -18.75 -3.67
C THR A 2 -3.54 -17.62 -2.95
N THR A 3 -3.08 -17.27 -1.75
CA THR A 3 -3.67 -16.16 -0.98
C THR A 3 -3.56 -14.91 -1.82
N THR A 4 -4.69 -14.44 -2.35
CA THR A 4 -4.72 -13.28 -3.21
C THR A 4 -5.13 -12.09 -2.35
N PHE A 5 -4.16 -11.25 -2.01
CA PHE A 5 -4.38 -10.05 -1.21
C PHE A 5 -5.30 -9.05 -1.94
N GLU A 6 -6.28 -8.49 -1.23
CA GLU A 6 -7.23 -7.54 -1.82
C GLU A 6 -6.56 -6.22 -2.20
N LYS A 7 -7.13 -5.52 -3.18
CA LYS A 7 -6.59 -4.25 -3.68
C LYS A 7 -6.57 -3.16 -2.59
N PRO A 8 -5.63 -2.21 -2.63
CA PRO A 8 -5.61 -1.09 -1.72
C PRO A 8 -6.83 -0.18 -1.89
N THR A 9 -7.09 0.65 -0.89
CA THR A 9 -8.13 1.69 -0.92
C THR A 9 -7.51 3.08 -0.82
N LEU A 10 -8.12 4.07 -1.47
CA LEU A 10 -7.65 5.45 -1.42
C LEU A 10 -8.44 6.20 -0.35
N LYS A 11 -7.74 6.78 0.63
CA LYS A 11 -8.41 7.65 1.60
C LYS A 11 -8.81 8.96 0.92
N ASP A 12 -9.98 9.47 1.27
CA ASP A 12 -10.54 10.73 0.76
C ASP A 12 -10.91 10.76 -0.74
N PHE A 13 -10.73 9.65 -1.45
CA PHE A 13 -11.16 9.48 -2.84
C PHE A 13 -12.29 8.45 -2.92
N PRO A 14 -13.21 8.61 -3.89
CA PRO A 14 -14.24 7.60 -4.10
C PRO A 14 -13.60 6.25 -4.42
N ALA A 15 -14.25 5.18 -3.97
CA ALA A 15 -13.87 3.82 -4.34
C ALA A 15 -13.86 3.67 -5.88
N ALA A 16 -13.12 2.67 -6.35
CA ALA A 16 -13.12 2.33 -7.76
C ALA A 16 -14.56 2.18 -8.27
N SER A 17 -14.87 2.86 -9.37
CA SER A 17 -16.16 2.81 -10.02
C SER A 17 -16.49 1.38 -10.51
N ALA A 18 -17.71 1.14 -10.98
CA ALA A 18 -18.14 -0.17 -11.48
C ALA A 18 -17.24 -0.72 -12.61
N SER A 19 -16.48 0.15 -13.30
CA SER A 19 -15.47 -0.23 -14.29
C SER A 19 -14.15 -0.76 -13.69
N GLY A 20 -14.00 -0.73 -12.37
CA GLY A 20 -12.79 -1.15 -11.67
C GLY A 20 -11.69 -0.08 -11.59
N GLU A 21 -11.92 1.12 -12.14
CA GLU A 21 -10.99 2.24 -12.10
C GLU A 21 -11.35 3.27 -11.01
N ALA A 22 -10.34 3.77 -10.30
CA ALA A 22 -10.41 4.92 -9.42
C ALA A 22 -9.84 6.17 -10.13
N THR A 23 -10.42 7.33 -9.85
CA THR A 23 -9.91 8.62 -10.35
C THR A 23 -9.40 9.45 -9.19
N VAL A 24 -8.16 9.93 -9.30
CA VAL A 24 -7.53 10.85 -8.35
C VAL A 24 -7.27 12.17 -9.05
N SER A 25 -7.82 13.26 -8.53
CA SER A 25 -7.41 14.61 -8.94
C SER A 25 -6.17 15.01 -8.15
N LEU A 26 -5.11 15.40 -8.85
CA LEU A 26 -3.83 15.82 -8.27
C LEU A 26 -3.99 17.09 -7.45
N SER A 27 -4.86 18.01 -7.87
CA SER A 27 -5.22 19.20 -7.07
C SER A 27 -5.77 18.85 -5.68
N LYS A 28 -6.57 17.77 -5.57
CA LYS A 28 -7.14 17.29 -4.31
C LYS A 28 -6.14 16.47 -3.49
N ALA A 29 -5.30 15.66 -4.14
CA ALA A 29 -4.25 14.91 -3.45
C ALA A 29 -3.20 15.85 -2.80
N GLY A 30 -2.99 17.03 -3.40
CA GLY A 30 -2.11 18.06 -2.84
C GLY A 30 -0.68 17.55 -2.70
N LYS A 31 -0.21 17.38 -1.45
CA LYS A 31 1.17 16.96 -1.15
C LYS A 31 1.37 15.44 -1.20
N ALA A 32 0.32 14.65 -1.00
CA ALA A 32 0.43 13.18 -0.98
C ALA A 32 -0.92 12.49 -1.17
N LEU A 33 -0.92 11.34 -1.83
CA LEU A 33 -2.06 10.42 -1.85
C LEU A 33 -1.92 9.43 -0.71
N THR A 34 -2.92 9.38 0.17
CA THR A 34 -2.96 8.41 1.26
C THR A 34 -3.68 7.14 0.81
N VAL A 35 -3.01 6.00 1.01
CA VAL A 35 -3.46 4.69 0.59
C VAL A 35 -3.59 3.81 1.84
N GLN A 36 -4.74 3.18 2.01
CA GLN A 36 -4.99 2.24 3.09
C GLN A 36 -4.83 0.81 2.59
N ILE A 37 -4.02 0.05 3.32
CA ILE A 37 -3.78 -1.37 3.10
C ILE A 37 -4.86 -2.15 3.86
N PRO A 38 -5.62 -3.05 3.21
CA PRO A 38 -6.56 -3.93 3.89
C PRO A 38 -5.85 -4.77 4.95
N ASP A 39 -6.49 -4.94 6.11
CA ASP A 39 -5.97 -5.86 7.12
C ASP A 39 -5.97 -7.28 6.55
N SER A 40 -4.81 -7.93 6.62
CA SER A 40 -4.62 -9.31 6.19
C SER A 40 -3.99 -10.15 7.29
N ASP A 41 -4.06 -11.47 7.14
CA ASP A 41 -3.30 -12.40 7.95
C ASP A 41 -1.93 -12.62 7.30
N ILE A 42 -0.91 -11.96 7.87
CA ILE A 42 0.45 -11.91 7.35
C ILE A 42 1.44 -12.00 8.51
N SER A 43 2.69 -12.40 8.24
CA SER A 43 3.71 -12.41 9.28
C SER A 43 3.93 -11.00 9.85
N PRO A 44 3.95 -10.80 11.18
CA PRO A 44 4.28 -9.51 11.79
C PRO A 44 5.72 -9.08 11.47
N TYR A 45 6.62 -10.02 11.18
CA TYR A 45 8.01 -9.75 10.76
C TYR A 45 8.14 -9.37 9.28
N SER A 46 7.03 -9.13 8.59
CA SER A 46 7.04 -8.61 7.22
C SER A 46 7.18 -7.09 7.18
N SER A 47 7.49 -6.57 6.00
CA SER A 47 7.39 -5.14 5.69
C SER A 47 6.51 -4.96 4.47
N VAL A 48 5.83 -3.83 4.38
CA VAL A 48 4.95 -3.48 3.26
C VAL A 48 5.43 -2.22 2.57
N HIS A 49 5.30 -2.16 1.25
CA HIS A 49 5.51 -0.93 0.49
C HIS A 49 4.49 -0.81 -0.65
N LEU A 50 4.30 0.42 -1.13
CA LEU A 50 3.48 0.68 -2.31
C LEU A 50 4.29 0.54 -3.59
N THR A 51 3.64 0.11 -4.66
CA THR A 51 4.20 0.13 -6.01
C THR A 51 3.23 0.79 -6.98
N LEU A 52 3.79 1.52 -7.95
CA LEU A 52 3.06 2.18 -9.03
C LEU A 52 3.73 1.89 -10.37
N GLY A 53 2.93 1.56 -11.38
CA GLY A 53 3.43 1.40 -12.74
C GLY A 53 2.37 0.95 -13.72
N ALA A 54 2.75 0.84 -15.00
CA ALA A 54 1.91 0.22 -16.01
C ALA A 54 1.71 -1.28 -15.72
N ALA A 55 0.52 -1.80 -16.09
CA ALA A 55 0.22 -3.21 -15.99
C ALA A 55 1.25 -4.07 -16.75
N SER A 56 1.57 -5.24 -16.20
CA SER A 56 2.49 -6.23 -16.80
C SER A 56 3.92 -5.74 -17.04
N LYS A 57 4.35 -4.67 -16.37
CA LYS A 57 5.73 -4.20 -16.32
C LYS A 57 6.23 -4.16 -14.88
N PRO A 58 7.55 -4.16 -14.65
CA PRO A 58 8.11 -3.77 -13.37
C PRO A 58 7.55 -2.41 -12.94
N PRO A 59 7.33 -2.19 -11.64
CA PRO A 59 6.84 -0.90 -11.16
C PRO A 59 7.80 0.22 -11.54
N GLU A 60 7.24 1.33 -12.00
CA GLU A 60 7.98 2.55 -12.32
C GLU A 60 8.37 3.32 -11.06
N TRP A 61 7.64 3.10 -9.96
CA TRP A 61 7.92 3.66 -8.66
C TRP A 61 7.64 2.66 -7.55
N THR A 62 8.51 2.66 -6.55
CA THR A 62 8.44 1.85 -5.34
C THR A 62 8.57 2.76 -4.13
N GLY A 63 7.64 2.64 -3.19
CA GLY A 63 7.65 3.38 -1.94
C GLY A 63 8.64 2.81 -0.91
N ASN A 64 8.71 3.47 0.24
CA ASN A 64 9.50 2.99 1.37
C ASN A 64 8.89 1.73 1.98
N LEU A 65 9.74 0.89 2.56
CA LEU A 65 9.32 -0.25 3.37
C LEU A 65 8.85 0.24 4.74
N GLU A 66 7.63 -0.14 5.09
CA GLU A 66 7.06 0.08 6.41
C GLU A 66 6.94 -1.26 7.16
N PRO A 67 7.45 -1.36 8.40
CA PRO A 67 7.40 -2.59 9.16
C PRO A 67 5.97 -2.91 9.61
N MET A 68 5.59 -4.18 9.51
CA MET A 68 4.27 -4.67 9.92
C MET A 68 4.19 -5.05 11.39
N MET A 69 5.30 -5.05 12.14
CA MET A 69 5.26 -5.29 13.58
C MET A 69 4.85 -4.03 14.35
N VAL A 70 4.13 -4.23 15.45
CA VAL A 70 3.98 -3.24 16.52
C VAL A 70 5.26 -3.28 17.36
N ASN A 71 5.88 -2.12 17.59
CA ASN A 71 7.02 -2.01 18.50
C ASN A 71 6.52 -2.16 19.93
N LYS A 72 6.69 -3.35 20.50
CA LYS A 72 6.44 -3.60 21.91
C LYS A 72 7.67 -3.21 22.72
N THR A 73 7.45 -2.48 23.79
CA THR A 73 8.48 -2.16 24.80
C THR A 73 8.06 -2.76 26.14
N PRO A 74 8.99 -3.03 27.07
CA PRO A 74 8.61 -3.46 28.42
C PRO A 74 7.66 -2.47 29.13
N GLU A 75 7.65 -1.20 28.74
CA GLU A 75 6.77 -0.17 29.29
C GLU A 75 5.34 -0.25 28.73
N THR A 76 5.18 -0.70 27.48
CA THR A 76 3.88 -0.80 26.81
C THR A 76 3.28 -2.21 26.92
N HIS A 77 4.13 -3.23 27.02
CA HIS A 77 3.77 -4.65 27.03
C HIS A 77 4.69 -5.41 28.03
N PRO A 78 4.57 -5.16 29.34
CA PRO A 78 5.49 -5.70 30.35
C PRO A 78 5.53 -7.23 30.41
N ASP A 79 4.40 -7.88 30.09
CA ASP A 79 4.24 -9.33 30.19
C ASP A 79 4.31 -10.07 28.83
N ASP A 80 4.41 -9.34 27.71
CA ASP A 80 4.30 -9.92 26.35
C ASP A 80 5.09 -9.13 25.29
N PHE A 81 6.31 -8.70 25.64
CA PHE A 81 7.18 -7.98 24.70
C PHE A 81 7.91 -8.89 23.70
N GLU A 82 7.94 -10.21 23.93
CA GLU A 82 8.63 -11.18 23.05
C GLU A 82 7.78 -11.67 21.88
N VAL A 83 6.44 -11.64 21.99
CA VAL A 83 5.55 -12.07 20.90
C VAL A 83 5.27 -10.89 19.97
N ALA A 84 5.69 -11.00 18.71
CA ALA A 84 5.43 -9.97 17.72
C ALA A 84 3.93 -9.86 17.40
N GLU A 85 3.41 -8.64 17.46
CA GLU A 85 2.02 -8.34 17.10
C GLU A 85 1.95 -7.67 15.72
N LEU A 86 0.97 -8.08 14.92
CA LEU A 86 0.75 -7.56 13.59
C LEU A 86 -0.01 -6.21 13.65
N ARG A 87 0.61 -5.17 13.10
CA ARG A 87 0.02 -3.85 12.92
C ARG A 87 -1.21 -3.90 12.02
N LYS A 88 -2.29 -3.25 12.45
CA LYS A 88 -3.56 -3.11 11.71
C LYS A 88 -3.81 -1.67 11.27
N GLY A 89 -4.68 -1.49 10.28
CA GLY A 89 -5.08 -0.17 9.79
C GLY A 89 -3.93 0.61 9.13
N VAL A 90 -2.98 -0.08 8.52
CA VAL A 90 -1.78 0.52 7.93
C VAL A 90 -2.15 1.47 6.78
N THR A 91 -1.56 2.67 6.81
CA THR A 91 -1.65 3.63 5.72
C THR A 91 -0.28 4.05 5.23
N LEU A 92 -0.14 4.07 3.91
CA LEU A 92 1.07 4.49 3.20
C LEU A 92 0.75 5.70 2.34
N THR A 93 1.79 6.47 1.97
CA THR A 93 1.61 7.67 1.16
C THR A 93 2.42 7.61 -0.12
N VAL A 94 1.85 8.10 -1.21
CA VAL A 94 2.59 8.41 -2.43
C VAL A 94 2.81 9.93 -2.49
N PRO A 95 4.05 10.43 -2.61
CA PRO A 95 4.32 11.86 -2.70
C PRO A 95 3.65 12.51 -3.92
N GLY A 96 3.14 13.73 -3.75
CA GLY A 96 2.44 14.47 -4.79
C GLY A 96 3.30 14.70 -6.05
N ASP A 97 4.60 14.95 -5.88
CA ASP A 97 5.51 15.12 -7.01
C ASP A 97 5.71 13.82 -7.80
N THR A 98 5.69 12.66 -7.12
CA THR A 98 5.64 11.35 -7.79
C THR A 98 4.35 11.19 -8.57
N LEU A 99 3.20 11.56 -8.01
CA LEU A 99 1.90 11.43 -8.68
C LEU A 99 1.81 12.27 -9.97
N LYS A 100 2.45 13.45 -10.00
CA LYS A 100 2.51 14.31 -11.19
C LYS A 100 3.16 13.59 -12.39
N ALA A 101 4.17 12.74 -12.14
CA ALA A 101 4.82 11.95 -13.21
C ALA A 101 3.87 10.92 -13.86
N PHE A 102 2.77 10.58 -13.20
CA PHE A 102 1.75 9.66 -13.70
C PHE A 102 0.47 10.38 -14.20
N SER A 103 0.47 11.71 -14.27
CA SER A 103 -0.68 12.50 -14.73
C SER A 103 -1.11 12.09 -16.14
N GLY A 104 -2.43 11.96 -16.34
CA GLY A 104 -3.04 11.57 -17.62
C GLY A 104 -2.95 10.08 -17.95
N ARG A 105 -2.28 9.27 -17.12
CA ARG A 105 -2.07 7.84 -17.35
C ARG A 105 -2.98 7.00 -16.45
N LEU A 106 -3.34 5.82 -16.93
CA LEU A 106 -3.88 4.74 -16.09
C LEU A 106 -2.70 3.91 -15.59
N VAL A 107 -2.62 3.71 -14.29
CA VAL A 107 -1.56 2.90 -13.65
C VAL A 107 -2.14 1.94 -12.62
N GLU A 108 -1.42 0.88 -12.32
CA GLU A 108 -1.73 -0.04 -11.24
C GLU A 108 -1.07 0.44 -9.95
N LEU A 109 -1.88 0.69 -8.92
CA LEU A 109 -1.44 0.85 -7.55
C LEU A 109 -1.59 -0.48 -6.82
N ARG A 110 -0.50 -0.96 -6.25
CA ARG A 110 -0.45 -2.21 -5.46
C ARG A 110 0.29 -1.96 -4.16
N TYR A 111 0.15 -2.90 -3.23
CA TYR A 111 1.09 -3.06 -2.14
C TYR A 111 1.74 -4.44 -2.22
N THR A 112 2.96 -4.51 -1.73
CA THR A 112 3.76 -5.72 -1.72
C THR A 112 4.31 -5.93 -0.33
N PHE A 113 4.03 -7.11 0.25
CA PHE A 113 4.68 -7.59 1.46
C PHE A 113 5.99 -8.27 1.09
N THR A 114 7.03 -8.00 1.86
CA THR A 114 8.34 -8.65 1.77
C THR A 114 8.70 -9.27 3.10
N TYR A 115 9.37 -10.42 3.07
CA TYR A 115 9.71 -11.21 4.26
C TYR A 115 11.23 -11.33 4.41
N GLU A 116 11.69 -11.47 5.67
CA GLU A 116 13.13 -11.64 5.97
C GLU A 116 13.74 -12.87 5.31
N SER A 117 12.98 -13.96 5.20
CA SER A 117 13.39 -15.20 4.54
C SER A 117 13.45 -15.11 3.01
N GLY A 118 13.10 -13.96 2.44
CA GLY A 118 12.90 -13.76 1.01
C GLY A 118 11.48 -14.12 0.54
N GLY A 119 11.19 -13.74 -0.70
CA GLY A 119 9.85 -13.83 -1.28
C GLY A 119 9.04 -12.55 -1.08
N ALA A 120 7.97 -12.43 -1.87
CA ALA A 120 7.07 -11.29 -1.80
C ALA A 120 5.67 -11.70 -2.22
N ASP A 121 4.68 -11.15 -1.52
CA ASP A 121 3.27 -11.28 -1.87
C ASP A 121 2.72 -9.92 -2.29
N THR A 122 2.09 -9.88 -3.47
CA THR A 122 1.60 -8.63 -4.06
C THR A 122 0.08 -8.65 -4.17
N SER A 123 -0.55 -7.53 -3.83
CA SER A 123 -1.99 -7.35 -3.89
C SER A 123 -2.56 -7.40 -5.31
N LYS A 124 -3.88 -7.60 -5.41
CA LYS A 124 -4.63 -7.19 -6.61
C LYS A 124 -4.36 -5.71 -6.92
N PRO A 125 -4.34 -5.33 -8.21
CA PRO A 125 -4.16 -3.93 -8.59
C PRO A 125 -5.41 -3.12 -8.27
N LEU A 126 -5.20 -1.88 -7.82
CA LEU A 126 -6.16 -0.81 -8.00
C LEU A 126 -5.75 -0.01 -9.24
N ASN A 127 -6.57 -0.02 -10.28
CA ASN A 127 -6.35 0.82 -11.46
C ASN A 127 -6.69 2.27 -11.11
N VAL A 128 -5.69 3.17 -11.15
CA VAL A 128 -5.84 4.58 -10.79
C VAL A 128 -5.52 5.46 -11.98
N ARG A 129 -6.41 6.40 -12.27
CA ARG A 129 -6.21 7.47 -13.25
C ARG A 129 -5.96 8.78 -12.54
N PHE A 130 -4.76 9.33 -12.74
CA PHE A 130 -4.39 10.63 -12.18
C PHE A 130 -4.79 11.74 -13.15
N LYS A 131 -5.67 12.64 -12.69
CA LYS A 131 -6.08 13.83 -13.44
C LYS A 131 -5.40 15.04 -12.83
N ALA A 132 -4.90 15.94 -13.67
CA ALA A 132 -4.40 17.24 -13.24
C ALA A 132 -5.42 17.96 -12.34
#